data_AF-A0A2S7X1A8-F1
#
_entry.id   AF-A0A2S7X1A8-F1
#
_cell.length_a   1.000
_cell.length_b   1.000
_cell.length_c   1.000
_cell.angle_alpha   90.00
_cell.angle_beta   90.00
_cell.angle_gamma   90.00
#
_symmetry.space_group_name_H-M   'P 1'
#
loop_
_entity.id
_entity.type
_entity.pdbx_description
1 polymer ?
#
loop_
_entity_poly.entity_id
_entity_poly.type
_entity_poly.pdbx_seq_one_letter_code
_entity_poly.pdbx_strand_id
1 'polypeptide(L)'
;MTTLSLLPHMGSLLNYTSKIAMTIRLNSNYCGKETLDENTSRVSVMWLSDMLHNLHFIGSAMQSNDRLRLSNALEKQHTYWRHHEKNIEQAIHYTHGTTANWSVEEGCAIIKRLQRDIEKGDG
;
A
#
# COMPACT_ATOMS: atom_id res chain seq x y z
N MET A 1 -19.09 -9.98 -12.67
CA MET A 1 -17.68 -9.53 -12.74
C MET A 1 -16.77 -10.75 -12.89
N THR A 2 -16.03 -10.90 -13.98
CA THR A 2 -15.05 -11.98 -14.08
C THR A 2 -13.78 -11.51 -13.37
N THR A 3 -13.25 -12.33 -12.46
CA THR A 3 -11.98 -12.11 -11.74
C THR A 3 -10.82 -11.72 -12.65
N LEU A 4 -10.89 -12.11 -13.93
CA LEU A 4 -9.96 -11.77 -14.99
C LEU A 4 -9.83 -10.26 -15.26
N SER A 5 -10.88 -9.45 -15.12
CA SER A 5 -10.81 -8.00 -15.39
C SER A 5 -10.04 -7.23 -14.31
N LEU A 6 -9.96 -7.77 -13.09
CA LEU A 6 -9.24 -7.16 -11.97
C LEU A 6 -7.74 -7.50 -11.96
N LEU A 7 -7.31 -8.55 -12.67
CA LEU A 7 -5.93 -9.06 -12.61
C LEU A 7 -4.84 -8.01 -12.86
N PRO A 8 -4.93 -7.11 -13.86
CA PRO A 8 -3.88 -6.12 -14.09
C PRO A 8 -3.72 -5.13 -12.93
N HIS A 9 -4.85 -4.71 -12.33
CA HIS A 9 -4.86 -3.79 -11.21
C HIS A 9 -4.44 -4.48 -9.91
N MET A 10 -4.79 -5.76 -9.73
CA MET A 10 -4.26 -6.60 -8.65
C MET A 10 -2.74 -6.76 -8.77
N GLY A 11 -2.22 -7.03 -9.98
CA GLY A 11 -0.79 -7.09 -10.24
C GLY A 11 -0.09 -5.77 -9.90
N SER A 12 -0.71 -4.64 -10.23
CA SER A 12 -0.21 -3.32 -9.86
C SER A 12 -0.18 -3.11 -8.35
N LEU A 13 -1.25 -3.52 -7.64
CA LEU A 13 -1.33 -3.44 -6.18
C LEU A 13 -0.28 -4.35 -5.51
N LEU A 14 -0.06 -5.56 -6.03
CA LEU A 14 0.97 -6.49 -5.54
C LEU A 14 2.38 -5.91 -5.70
N ASN A 15 2.68 -5.34 -6.88
CA ASN A 15 3.96 -4.67 -7.10
C ASN A 15 4.13 -3.49 -6.14
N TYR A 16 3.10 -2.65 -5.96
CA TYR A 16 3.13 -1.55 -4.99
C TYR A 16 3.35 -2.05 -3.55
N THR A 17 2.69 -3.14 -3.17
CA THR A 17 2.86 -3.80 -1.86
C THR A 17 4.31 -4.27 -1.67
N SER A 18 4.93 -4.84 -2.70
CA SER A 18 6.33 -5.25 -2.64
C SER A 18 7.27 -4.07 -2.44
N LYS A 19 7.00 -2.90 -3.07
CA LYS A 19 7.76 -1.67 -2.83
C LYS A 19 7.67 -1.24 -1.36
N ILE A 20 6.47 -1.22 -0.77
CA ILE A 20 6.28 -0.92 0.67
C ILE A 20 7.10 -1.89 1.54
N ALA A 21 7.00 -3.19 1.29
CA ALA A 21 7.71 -4.21 2.06
C ALA A 21 9.25 -4.06 1.95
N MET A 22 9.75 -3.73 0.75
CA MET A 22 11.17 -3.42 0.55
C MET A 22 11.59 -2.15 1.31
N THR A 23 10.77 -1.11 1.29
CA THR A 23 10.98 0.13 2.07
C THR A 23 11.05 -0.18 3.56
N ILE A 24 10.13 -1.00 4.11
CA ILE A 24 10.19 -1.44 5.53
C ILE A 24 11.53 -2.12 5.83
N ARG A 25 11.92 -3.09 4.99
CA ARG A 25 13.17 -3.83 5.18
C ARG A 25 14.38 -2.89 5.23
N LEU A 26 14.42 -1.90 4.34
CA LEU A 26 15.52 -0.93 4.25
C LEU A 26 15.52 0.09 5.39
N ASN A 27 14.36 0.40 5.96
CA ASN A 27 14.25 1.26 7.14
C ASN A 27 14.48 0.50 8.45
N SER A 28 14.53 -0.83 8.44
CA SER A 28 14.69 -1.64 9.65
C SER A 28 16.16 -1.92 9.98
N ASN A 29 16.43 -2.20 11.26
CA ASN A 29 17.75 -2.62 11.75
C ASN A 29 18.30 -3.89 11.05
N TYR A 30 17.46 -4.66 10.35
CA TYR A 30 17.87 -5.84 9.59
C TYR A 30 18.88 -5.52 8.48
N CYS A 31 18.83 -4.31 7.89
CA CYS A 31 19.70 -3.99 6.77
C CYS A 31 21.13 -3.59 7.20
N GLY A 32 21.40 -3.48 8.50
CA GLY A 32 22.74 -3.24 9.06
C GLY A 32 23.42 -1.93 8.65
N LYS A 33 22.75 -1.09 7.84
CA LYS A 33 23.19 0.25 7.50
C LYS A 33 22.55 1.21 8.50
N GLU A 34 23.38 1.89 9.28
CA GLU A 34 22.99 3.02 10.12
C GLU A 34 22.53 4.19 9.23
N THR A 35 21.33 4.11 8.66
CA THR A 35 20.80 5.17 7.80
C THR A 35 19.84 6.11 8.53
N LEU A 36 19.25 5.66 9.62
CA LEU A 36 18.35 6.44 10.46
C LEU A 36 18.66 6.20 11.93
N ASP A 37 18.44 7.21 12.77
CA ASP A 37 18.39 6.98 14.21
C ASP A 37 17.25 6.01 14.55
N GLU A 38 17.40 5.31 15.67
CA GLU A 38 16.51 4.20 16.05
C GLU A 38 15.04 4.64 16.17
N ASN A 39 14.78 5.89 16.57
CA ASN A 39 13.41 6.39 16.69
C ASN A 39 12.78 6.66 15.33
N THR A 40 13.50 7.32 14.42
CA THR A 40 13.02 7.59 13.05
C THR A 40 12.79 6.28 12.28
N SER A 41 13.66 5.29 12.45
CA SER A 41 13.51 3.95 11.90
C SER A 41 12.21 3.27 12.39
N ARG A 42 12.00 3.22 13.72
CA ARG A 42 10.81 2.60 14.34
C ARG A 42 9.52 3.24 13.86
N VAL A 43 9.46 4.58 13.82
CA VAL A 43 8.27 5.32 13.38
C VAL A 43 8.00 5.09 11.89
N SER A 44 9.04 5.09 11.05
CA SER A 44 8.90 4.82 9.61
C SER A 44 8.36 3.41 9.34
N VAL A 45 8.90 2.41 10.05
CA VAL A 45 8.43 1.01 9.97
C VAL A 45 6.97 0.89 10.42
N MET A 46 6.55 1.61 11.46
CA MET A 46 5.17 1.61 11.94
C MET A 46 4.18 2.06 10.85
N TRP A 47 4.38 3.26 10.28
CA TRP A 47 3.48 3.80 9.25
C TRP A 47 3.39 2.88 8.02
N LEU A 48 4.53 2.37 7.55
CA LEU A 48 4.58 1.47 6.41
C LEU A 48 3.94 0.10 6.72
N SER A 49 4.08 -0.40 7.95
CA SER A 49 3.46 -1.65 8.39
C SER A 49 1.95 -1.53 8.48
N ASP A 50 1.43 -0.39 8.92
CA ASP A 50 0.00 -0.12 8.93
C ASP A 50 -0.59 -0.09 7.50
N MET A 51 0.17 0.45 6.53
CA MET A 51 -0.23 0.35 5.12
C MET A 51 -0.39 -1.12 4.70
N LEU A 52 0.57 -2.00 5.05
CA LEU A 52 0.48 -3.43 4.74
C LEU A 52 -0.68 -4.10 5.47
N HIS A 53 -0.89 -3.77 6.74
CA HIS A 53 -1.99 -4.32 7.54
C HIS A 53 -3.34 -4.04 6.88
N ASN A 54 -3.57 -2.83 6.39
CA ASN A 54 -4.83 -2.51 5.71
C ASN A 54 -5.02 -3.26 4.38
N LEU A 55 -3.94 -3.59 3.66
CA LEU A 55 -4.01 -4.39 2.43
C LEU A 55 -4.53 -5.83 2.68
N HIS A 56 -4.32 -6.37 3.88
CA HIS A 56 -4.89 -7.66 4.26
C HIS A 56 -6.42 -7.66 4.15
N PHE A 57 -7.09 -6.57 4.55
CA PHE A 57 -8.56 -6.48 4.46
C PHE A 57 -9.04 -6.47 3.00
N ILE A 58 -8.29 -5.83 2.10
CA ILE A 58 -8.57 -5.85 0.66
C ILE A 58 -8.46 -7.29 0.15
N GLY A 59 -7.33 -7.96 0.40
CA GLY A 59 -7.12 -9.35 -0.04
C GLY A 59 -8.18 -10.32 0.50
N SER A 60 -8.53 -10.19 1.78
CA SER A 60 -9.57 -11.00 2.42
C SER A 60 -10.95 -10.77 1.78
N ALA A 61 -11.33 -9.52 1.52
CA ALA A 61 -12.61 -9.21 0.89
C ALA A 61 -12.69 -9.71 -0.56
N MET A 62 -11.58 -9.66 -1.29
CA MET A 62 -11.49 -10.22 -2.64
C MET A 62 -11.64 -11.75 -2.62
N GLN A 63 -10.97 -12.43 -1.67
CA GLN A 63 -11.04 -13.88 -1.53
C GLN A 63 -12.47 -14.36 -1.22
N SER A 64 -13.23 -13.59 -0.42
CA SER A 64 -14.62 -13.90 -0.11
C SER A 64 -15.61 -13.38 -1.15
N ASN A 65 -15.16 -12.74 -2.23
CA ASN A 65 -15.99 -12.06 -3.23
C ASN A 65 -17.03 -11.09 -2.61
N ASP A 66 -16.67 -10.46 -1.50
CA ASP A 66 -17.53 -9.53 -0.77
C ASP A 66 -17.26 -8.11 -1.24
N ARG A 67 -18.13 -7.62 -2.14
CA ARG A 67 -17.95 -6.33 -2.81
C ARG A 67 -18.10 -5.13 -1.87
N LEU A 68 -19.02 -5.21 -0.91
CA LEU A 68 -19.22 -4.13 0.06
C LEU A 68 -18.00 -4.03 0.97
N ARG A 69 -17.52 -5.17 1.48
CA ARG A 69 -16.30 -5.21 2.31
C ARG A 69 -15.07 -4.77 1.52
N LEU A 70 -14.99 -5.14 0.24
CA LEU A 70 -13.90 -4.72 -0.65
C LEU A 70 -13.90 -3.21 -0.86
N SER A 71 -15.06 -2.62 -1.17
CA SER A 71 -15.21 -1.17 -1.32
C SER A 71 -14.82 -0.42 -0.04
N ASN A 72 -15.33 -0.88 1.11
CA ASN A 72 -14.98 -0.29 2.42
C ASN A 72 -13.47 -0.42 2.74
N ALA A 73 -12.85 -1.56 2.41
CA ALA A 73 -11.43 -1.77 2.64
C ALA A 73 -10.57 -0.87 1.74
N LEU A 74 -10.95 -0.70 0.47
CA LEU A 74 -10.29 0.21 -0.47
C LEU A 74 -10.41 1.67 0.00
N GLU A 75 -11.60 2.09 0.44
CA GLU A 75 -11.82 3.45 0.92
C GLU A 75 -11.05 3.74 2.22
N LYS A 76 -11.07 2.79 3.17
CA LYS A 76 -10.28 2.89 4.41
C LYS A 76 -8.80 3.04 4.08
N GLN A 77 -8.29 2.26 3.13
CA GLN A 77 -6.89 2.32 2.75
C GLN A 77 -6.53 3.64 2.08
N HIS A 78 -7.36 4.11 1.14
CA HIS A 78 -7.17 5.40 0.49
C HIS A 78 -7.17 6.55 1.51
N THR A 79 -8.14 6.56 2.43
CA THR A 79 -8.23 7.56 3.50
C THR A 79 -7.01 7.52 4.42
N TYR A 80 -6.58 6.33 4.87
CA TYR A 80 -5.41 6.19 5.73
C TYR A 80 -4.14 6.71 5.04
N TRP A 81 -3.93 6.34 3.77
CA TRP A 81 -2.79 6.79 2.98
C TRP A 81 -2.76 8.31 2.80
N ARG A 82 -3.90 8.93 2.50
CA ARG A 82 -3.98 10.40 2.39
C ARG A 82 -3.80 11.10 3.72
N HIS A 83 -4.38 10.57 4.79
CA HIS A 83 -4.26 11.17 6.12
C HIS A 83 -2.80 11.18 6.61
N HIS A 84 -2.05 10.13 6.30
CA HIS A 84 -0.65 9.97 6.71
C HIS A 84 0.36 10.23 5.59
N GLU A 85 -0.05 10.88 4.49
CA GLU A 85 0.74 11.04 3.27
C GLU A 85 2.14 11.58 3.55
N LYS A 86 2.24 12.69 4.29
CA LYS A 86 3.53 13.30 4.64
C LYS A 86 4.45 12.37 5.43
N ASN A 87 3.90 11.61 6.37
CA ASN A 87 4.68 10.70 7.21
C ASN A 87 5.17 9.50 6.40
N ILE A 88 4.32 8.97 5.52
CA ILE A 88 4.67 7.87 4.62
C ILE A 88 5.72 8.33 3.63
N GLU A 89 5.54 9.48 2.98
CA GLU A 89 6.52 10.02 2.02
C GLU A 89 7.85 10.37 2.67
N GLN A 90 7.82 10.84 3.92
CA GLN A 90 9.04 11.02 4.71
C GLN A 90 9.74 9.69 4.96
N ALA A 91 9.02 8.62 5.31
CA ALA A 91 9.59 7.27 5.45
C ALA A 91 10.18 6.75 4.13
N ILE A 92 9.56 7.05 3.00
CA ILE A 92 10.10 6.74 1.66
C ILE A 92 11.39 7.54 1.42
N HIS A 93 11.40 8.84 1.73
CA HIS A 93 12.54 9.72 1.51
C HIS A 93 13.79 9.25 2.25
N TYR A 94 13.63 8.76 3.48
CA TYR A 94 14.75 8.23 4.28
C TYR A 94 15.22 6.84 3.85
N THR A 95 14.56 6.24 2.85
CA THR A 95 14.95 4.93 2.32
C THR A 95 16.07 5.09 1.31
N HIS A 96 17.27 4.62 1.63
CA HIS A 96 18.38 4.60 0.68
C HIS A 96 18.27 3.44 -0.32
N GLY A 97 18.36 3.73 -1.62
CA GLY A 97 18.43 2.72 -2.68
C GLY A 97 17.44 2.95 -3.82
N THR A 98 17.56 2.15 -4.88
CA THR A 98 16.77 2.25 -6.12
C THR A 98 15.27 1.93 -5.95
N THR A 99 14.87 1.43 -4.79
CA THR A 99 13.48 1.08 -4.46
C THR A 99 12.65 2.24 -3.93
N ALA A 100 13.27 3.41 -3.66
CA ALA A 100 12.60 4.60 -3.16
C ALA A 100 11.85 5.41 -4.23
N ASN A 101 11.63 4.84 -5.44
CA ASN A 101 10.91 5.51 -6.52
C ASN A 101 9.44 5.06 -6.54
N TRP A 102 8.69 5.52 -5.55
CA TRP A 102 7.23 5.44 -5.49
C TRP A 102 6.67 6.53 -4.58
N SER A 103 5.37 6.80 -4.72
CA SER A 103 4.67 7.81 -3.92
C SER A 103 3.33 7.29 -3.41
N VAL A 104 2.79 7.98 -2.41
CA VAL A 104 1.44 7.71 -1.90
C VAL A 104 0.39 7.94 -3.00
N GLU A 105 0.61 8.92 -3.88
CA GLU A 105 -0.24 9.20 -5.04
C GLU A 105 -0.32 8.00 -5.98
N GLU A 106 0.79 7.35 -6.31
CA GLU A 106 0.81 6.14 -7.16
C GLU A 106 -0.10 5.05 -6.58
N GLY A 107 0.02 4.79 -5.27
CA GLY A 107 -0.84 3.84 -4.58
C GLY A 107 -2.31 4.24 -4.63
N CYS A 108 -2.62 5.49 -4.33
CA CYS A 108 -3.99 6.00 -4.37
C CYS A 108 -4.61 5.89 -5.77
N ALA A 109 -3.82 6.11 -6.83
CA ALA A 109 -4.27 5.95 -8.20
C ALA A 109 -4.62 4.50 -8.54
N ILE A 110 -3.88 3.52 -8.00
CA ILE A 110 -4.19 2.09 -8.14
C ILE A 110 -5.52 1.77 -7.43
N ILE A 111 -5.72 2.24 -6.19
CA ILE A 111 -6.96 2.04 -5.43
C ILE A 111 -8.17 2.62 -6.17
N LYS A 112 -8.08 3.87 -6.66
CA LYS A 112 -9.17 4.50 -7.42
C LYS A 112 -9.50 3.79 -8.73
N ARG A 113 -8.52 3.12 -9.36
CA ARG A 113 -8.78 2.27 -10.54
C ARG A 113 -9.55 1.01 -10.14
N LEU A 114 -9.12 0.34 -9.06
CA LEU A 114 -9.83 -0.83 -8.52
C LEU A 114 -11.28 -0.50 -8.13
N GLN A 115 -11.51 0.62 -7.44
CA GLN A 115 -12.87 1.08 -7.08
C GLN A 115 -13.75 1.27 -8.32
N ARG A 116 -13.26 1.98 -9.34
CA ARG A 116 -14.01 2.19 -10.59
C ARG A 116 -14.33 0.89 -11.33
N ASP A 117 -13.43 -0.08 -11.32
CA ASP A 117 -13.68 -1.37 -11.96
C ASP A 117 -14.71 -2.20 -11.20
N ILE A 118 -14.74 -2.09 -9.87
CA ILE A 118 -15.78 -2.69 -9.03
C ILE A 118 -17.14 -2.07 -9.37
N GLU A 119 -17.23 -0.74 -9.47
CA GLU A 119 -18.47 -0.02 -9.83
C GLU A 119 -18.94 -0.32 -11.25
N LYS A 120 -18.02 -0.37 -12.23
CA LYS A 120 -18.38 -0.67 -13.63
C LYS A 120 -18.84 -2.11 -13.84
N GLY A 121 -18.49 -3.02 -12.93
CA GLY A 121 -19.03 -4.38 -12.90
C GLY A 121 -20.50 -4.48 -12.45
N ASP A 122 -21.16 -3.35 -12.16
CA ASP A 122 -22.59 -3.23 -11.81
C ASP A 122 -23.51 -2.88 -13.01
N GLY A 123 -22.97 -2.81 -14.23
CA GLY A 123 -23.75 -2.72 -15.48
C GLY A 123 -23.80 -4.05 -16.23
#